data_AF-A0A927FYG2-F1
#
_entry.id   AF-A0A927FYG2-F1
#
_cell.length_a   1.000
_cell.length_b   1.000
_cell.length_c   1.000
_cell.angle_alpha   90.00
_cell.angle_beta   90.00
_cell.angle_gamma   90.00
#
_symmetry.space_group_name_H-M   'P 1'
#
loop_
_entity.id
_entity.type
_entity.pdbx_description
1 polymer ?
#
loop_
_entity_poly.entity_id
_entity_poly.type
_entity_poly.pdbx_seq_one_letter_code
_entity_poly.pdbx_strand_id
1 'polypeptide(L)'
;MEQQVMFDFWYLKSEEIELDGTESGAISYEVAIGVFGDAELEHQLDDIRITGLIKEDMLAFSIIHPPTLFQKLEEEGLFNIIEEIKATGFYFVMGEKQLLES
;
A
#
# COMPACT_ATOMS: atom_id res chain seq x y z
N MET A 1 11.98 -18.94 -15.22
CA MET A 1 11.96 -18.41 -13.85
C MET A 1 10.70 -17.59 -13.75
N GLU A 2 9.81 -17.90 -12.81
CA GLU A 2 8.69 -17.02 -12.53
C GLU A 2 9.26 -15.69 -12.04
N GLN A 3 8.79 -14.59 -12.65
CA GLN A 3 9.21 -13.26 -12.27
C GLN A 3 8.56 -12.97 -10.91
N GLN A 4 9.37 -12.82 -9.88
CA GLN A 4 8.86 -12.61 -8.52
C GLN A 4 8.56 -11.13 -8.33
N VAL A 5 7.30 -10.82 -8.03
CA VAL A 5 6.83 -9.45 -7.81
C VAL A 5 7.07 -9.05 -6.36
N MET A 6 7.46 -7.81 -6.14
CA MET A 6 7.69 -7.22 -4.81
C MET A 6 6.71 -6.07 -4.57
N PHE A 7 6.32 -5.89 -3.31
CA PHE A 7 5.34 -4.88 -2.90
C PHE A 7 5.92 -3.97 -1.84
N ASP A 8 5.81 -2.65 -2.03
CA ASP A 8 6.17 -1.64 -1.03
C ASP A 8 4.96 -0.77 -0.68
N PHE A 9 4.75 -0.49 0.60
CA PHE A 9 3.57 0.21 1.10
C PHE A 9 3.93 1.60 1.64
N TRP A 10 3.09 2.60 1.34
CA TRP A 10 3.21 3.95 1.85
C TRP A 10 1.88 4.53 2.33
N TYR A 11 1.97 5.41 3.33
CA TYR A 11 0.91 6.33 3.70
C TYR A 11 1.15 7.69 3.05
N LEU A 12 0.13 8.21 2.39
CA LEU A 12 0.17 9.53 1.76
C LEU A 12 -0.96 10.41 2.31
N LYS A 13 -0.65 11.69 2.47
CA LYS A 13 -1.62 12.74 2.81
C LYS A 13 -1.70 13.68 1.61
N SER A 14 -2.91 13.92 1.13
CA SER A 14 -3.23 14.89 0.09
C SER A 14 -4.17 15.96 0.65
N GLU A 15 -4.03 17.20 0.18
CA GLU A 15 -4.93 18.30 0.52
C GLU A 15 -5.88 18.49 -0.67
N GLU A 16 -7.19 18.43 -0.39
CA GLU A 16 -8.19 18.57 -1.45
C GLU A 16 -8.33 20.06 -1.83
N ILE A 17 -8.33 20.30 -3.13
CA ILE A 17 -8.52 21.62 -3.72
C ILE A 17 -9.99 21.70 -4.15
N GLU A 18 -10.70 22.77 -3.78
CA GLU A 18 -12.05 23.00 -4.29
C GLU A 18 -12.03 23.22 -5.81
N LEU A 19 -13.18 23.00 -6.46
CA LEU A 19 -13.33 23.19 -7.91
C LEU A 19 -13.05 24.64 -8.36
N ASP A 20 -13.10 25.61 -7.44
CA ASP A 20 -12.76 27.01 -7.70
C ASP A 20 -11.29 27.35 -7.45
N GLY A 21 -10.47 26.36 -7.04
CA GLY A 21 -9.05 26.52 -6.77
C GLY A 21 -8.71 27.04 -5.38
N THR A 22 -9.70 27.19 -4.48
CA THR A 22 -9.43 27.51 -3.07
C THR A 22 -9.12 26.24 -2.27
N GLU A 23 -8.24 26.35 -1.27
CA GLU A 23 -7.99 25.26 -0.33
C GLU A 23 -9.28 24.99 0.45
N SER A 24 -9.86 23.79 0.30
CA SER A 24 -11.13 23.44 0.96
C SER A 24 -10.95 23.19 2.47
N GLY A 25 -9.70 23.07 2.91
CA GLY A 25 -9.34 22.57 4.24
C GLY A 25 -9.63 21.08 4.44
N ALA A 26 -10.23 20.38 3.46
CA ALA A 26 -10.44 18.95 3.50
C ALA A 26 -9.13 18.22 3.19
N ILE A 27 -8.81 17.27 4.06
CA ILE A 27 -7.62 16.43 3.93
C ILE A 27 -8.08 15.05 3.52
N SER A 28 -7.46 14.52 2.47
CA SER A 28 -7.66 13.16 1.99
C SER A 28 -6.40 12.35 2.26
N TYR A 29 -6.57 11.10 2.70
CA TYR A 29 -5.47 10.19 2.95
C TYR A 29 -5.50 9.05 1.94
N GLU A 30 -4.33 8.47 1.69
CA GLU A 30 -4.19 7.37 0.75
C GLU A 30 -3.24 6.30 1.28
N VAL A 31 -3.50 5.06 0.90
CA VAL A 31 -2.53 3.97 0.96
C VAL A 31 -2.06 3.71 -0.47
N ALA A 32 -0.75 3.82 -0.70
CA ALA A 32 -0.12 3.48 -1.97
C ALA A 32 0.62 2.14 -1.84
N ILE A 33 0.54 1.32 -2.87
CA ILE A 33 1.18 0.01 -2.97
C ILE A 33 1.96 -0.04 -4.28
N GLY A 34 3.26 0.03 -4.18
CA GLY A 34 4.17 -0.01 -5.31
C GLY A 34 4.47 -1.45 -5.66
N VAL A 35 4.35 -1.78 -6.94
CA VAL A 35 4.57 -3.11 -7.47
C VAL A 35 5.86 -3.10 -8.26
N PHE A 36 6.81 -3.97 -7.91
CA PHE A 36 8.16 -3.97 -8.46
C PHE A 36 8.53 -5.34 -9.02
N GLY A 37 9.38 -5.33 -10.06
CA GLY A 37 9.90 -6.55 -10.68
C GLY A 37 11.19 -7.07 -10.04
N ASP A 38 11.68 -6.41 -9.00
CA ASP A 38 12.92 -6.71 -8.29
C ASP A 38 12.84 -6.31 -6.80
N ALA A 39 13.77 -6.82 -6.00
CA ALA A 39 13.82 -6.60 -4.55
C ALA A 39 14.63 -5.36 -4.15
N GLU A 40 15.32 -4.73 -5.11
CA GLU A 40 16.00 -3.46 -4.95
C GLU A 40 15.05 -2.25 -5.10
N LEU A 41 13.80 -2.50 -5.53
CA LEU A 41 12.75 -1.51 -5.78
C LEU A 41 13.11 -0.54 -6.92
N GLU A 42 13.87 -0.99 -7.92
CA GLU A 42 14.33 -0.14 -9.04
C GLU A 42 13.39 -0.18 -10.26
N HIS A 43 12.80 -1.34 -10.56
CA HIS A 43 11.92 -1.54 -11.72
C HIS A 43 10.46 -1.59 -11.28
N GLN A 44 9.85 -0.42 -11.14
CA GLN A 44 8.41 -0.30 -10.88
C GLN A 44 7.59 -0.81 -12.08
N LEU A 45 6.66 -1.70 -11.79
CA LEU A 45 5.72 -2.29 -12.75
C LEU A 45 4.35 -1.62 -12.67
N ASP A 46 3.90 -1.28 -11.46
CA ASP A 46 2.58 -0.67 -11.22
C ASP A 46 2.56 0.17 -9.92
N ASP A 47 1.52 0.97 -9.73
CA ASP A 47 1.23 1.79 -8.55
C ASP A 47 -0.27 1.75 -8.21
N ILE A 48 -0.63 1.00 -7.17
CA ILE A 48 -2.02 0.84 -6.74
C ILE A 48 -2.30 1.85 -5.63
N ARG A 49 -3.40 2.60 -5.76
CA ARG A 49 -3.78 3.64 -4.79
C ARG A 49 -5.19 3.46 -4.29
N ILE A 50 -5.33 3.47 -2.97
CA ILE A 50 -6.60 3.53 -2.27
C ILE A 50 -6.71 4.95 -1.72
N THR A 51 -7.58 5.75 -2.33
CA THR A 51 -7.67 7.20 -2.10
C THR A 51 -8.99 7.60 -1.46
N GLY A 52 -9.11 8.87 -1.03
CA GLY A 52 -10.36 9.36 -0.43
C GLY A 52 -10.56 8.91 1.02
N LEU A 53 -9.52 8.40 1.68
CA LEU A 53 -9.61 7.88 3.03
C LEU A 53 -9.60 9.03 4.05
N ILE A 54 -10.33 8.85 5.14
CA ILE A 54 -10.03 9.61 6.36
C ILE A 54 -8.80 9.01 7.05
N LYS A 55 -8.23 9.75 8.00
CA LYS A 55 -6.98 9.36 8.67
C LYS A 55 -7.11 8.01 9.36
N GLU A 56 -8.22 7.79 10.04
CA GLU A 56 -8.50 6.58 10.82
C GLU A 56 -8.56 5.34 9.90
N ASP A 57 -9.20 5.46 8.74
CA ASP A 57 -9.32 4.38 7.76
C ASP A 57 -7.97 4.06 7.11
N MET A 58 -7.17 5.08 6.79
CA MET A 58 -5.80 4.90 6.30
C MET A 58 -4.95 4.13 7.34
N LEU A 59 -5.00 4.54 8.61
CA LEU A 59 -4.24 3.87 9.68
C LEU A 59 -4.74 2.45 9.98
N ALA A 60 -6.01 2.14 9.68
CA ALA A 60 -6.56 0.80 9.86
C ALA A 60 -5.85 -0.26 9.01
N PHE A 61 -5.24 0.12 7.87
CA PHE A 61 -4.40 -0.79 7.08
C PHE A 61 -3.22 -1.33 7.86
N SER A 62 -2.74 -0.59 8.87
CA SER A 62 -1.72 -1.08 9.81
C SER A 62 -0.56 -1.79 9.08
N ILE A 63 0.09 -1.11 8.13
CA ILE A 63 0.98 -1.73 7.12
C ILE A 63 2.18 -2.46 7.74
N ILE A 64 2.47 -2.25 9.03
CA ILE A 64 3.52 -2.95 9.80
C ILE A 64 3.01 -4.22 10.51
N HIS A 65 1.73 -4.53 10.44
CA HIS A 65 1.09 -5.65 11.13
C HIS A 65 0.34 -6.55 10.12
N PRO A 66 0.99 -7.61 9.60
CA PRO A 66 0.46 -8.41 8.50
C PRO A 66 -0.96 -8.96 8.72
N PRO A 67 -1.35 -9.47 9.91
CA PRO A 67 -2.71 -9.97 10.10
C PRO A 67 -3.79 -8.90 9.87
N THR A 68 -3.53 -7.67 10.33
CA THR A 68 -4.46 -6.54 10.17
C THR A 68 -4.41 -5.99 8.74
N LEU A 69 -3.21 -5.89 8.17
CA LEU A 69 -3.01 -5.46 6.78
C LEU A 69 -3.74 -6.37 5.81
N PHE A 70 -3.54 -7.69 5.92
CA PHE A 70 -4.14 -8.64 5.00
C PHE A 70 -5.67 -8.61 5.10
N GLN A 71 -6.23 -8.54 6.30
CA GLN A 71 -7.67 -8.37 6.45
C GLN A 71 -8.17 -7.13 5.69
N LYS A 72 -7.50 -5.99 5.85
CA LYS A 72 -7.87 -4.75 5.14
C LYS A 72 -7.73 -4.88 3.63
N LEU A 73 -6.67 -5.52 3.13
CA LEU A 73 -6.49 -5.75 1.70
C LEU A 73 -7.56 -6.70 1.13
N GLU A 74 -8.02 -7.71 1.88
CA GLU A 74 -9.13 -8.58 1.49
C GLU A 74 -10.44 -7.81 1.38
N GLU A 75 -10.71 -6.90 2.32
CA GLU A 75 -11.90 -6.02 2.29
C GLU A 75 -11.94 -5.13 1.05
N GLU A 76 -10.77 -4.70 0.56
CA GLU A 76 -10.61 -3.91 -0.68
C GLU A 76 -10.52 -4.78 -1.95
N GLY A 77 -10.60 -6.11 -1.83
CA GLY A 77 -10.57 -7.04 -2.95
C GLY A 77 -9.18 -7.35 -3.53
N LEU A 78 -8.11 -7.01 -2.81
CA LEU A 78 -6.71 -7.15 -3.25
C LEU A 78 -6.08 -8.50 -2.86
N PHE A 79 -6.82 -9.59 -3.10
CA PHE A 79 -6.42 -10.95 -2.70
C PHE A 79 -5.11 -11.43 -3.33
N ASN A 80 -4.86 -11.05 -4.60
CA ASN A 80 -3.66 -11.43 -5.32
C ASN A 80 -2.37 -10.91 -4.65
N ILE A 81 -2.39 -9.66 -4.17
CA ILE A 81 -1.25 -9.06 -3.47
C ILE A 81 -0.92 -9.87 -2.21
N ILE A 82 -1.95 -10.27 -1.46
CA ILE A 82 -1.78 -11.05 -0.24
C ILE A 82 -1.17 -12.41 -0.53
N GLU A 83 -1.65 -13.11 -1.56
CA GLU A 83 -1.13 -14.42 -1.96
C GLU A 83 0.33 -14.33 -2.39
N GLU A 84 0.70 -13.32 -3.18
CA GLU A 84 2.07 -13.12 -3.65
C GLU A 84 3.03 -12.73 -2.50
N ILE A 85 2.59 -11.87 -1.57
CA ILE A 85 3.36 -11.54 -0.37
C ILE A 85 3.56 -12.79 0.51
N LYS A 86 2.51 -13.60 0.71
CA LYS A 86 2.60 -14.85 1.48
C LYS A 86 3.53 -15.87 0.82
N ALA A 87 3.50 -15.98 -0.52
CA ALA A 87 4.39 -16.87 -1.27
C ALA A 87 5.85 -16.41 -1.20
N THR A 88 6.08 -15.09 -1.24
CA THR A 88 7.42 -14.48 -1.16
C THR A 88 7.97 -14.47 0.27
N GLY A 89 7.10 -14.40 1.28
CA GLY A 89 7.46 -14.40 2.70
C GLY A 89 7.88 -13.04 3.25
N PHE A 90 7.80 -11.98 2.45
CA PHE A 90 8.14 -10.62 2.87
C PHE A 90 7.47 -9.57 1.96
N TYR A 91 7.47 -8.33 2.42
CA TYR A 91 7.07 -7.13 1.68
C TYR A 91 7.88 -5.94 2.20
N PHE A 92 7.69 -4.75 1.64
CA PHE A 92 8.38 -3.54 2.05
C PHE A 92 7.39 -2.52 2.63
N VAL A 93 7.88 -1.70 3.55
CA VAL A 93 7.18 -0.54 4.06
C VAL A 93 8.12 0.63 3.97
N MET A 94 7.81 1.60 3.10
CA MET A 94 8.66 2.76 2.84
C MET A 94 10.11 2.37 2.51
N GLY A 95 10.30 1.32 1.70
CA GLY A 95 11.60 0.76 1.33
C GLY A 95 12.24 -0.15 2.38
N GLU A 96 11.65 -0.31 3.56
CA GLU A 96 12.16 -1.20 4.59
C GLU A 96 11.51 -2.59 4.51
N LYS A 97 12.34 -3.61 4.31
CA LYS A 97 11.90 -5.01 4.21
C LYS A 97 11.31 -5.52 5.53
N GLN A 98 10.05 -5.94 5.49
CA GLN A 98 9.32 -6.60 6.56
C GLN A 98 9.19 -8.09 6.26
N LEU A 99 9.66 -8.95 7.18
CA LEU A 99 9.50 -10.40 7.07
C LEU A 99 8.14 -10.81 7.64
N LEU A 100 7.48 -11.78 7.00
CA LEU A 100 6.32 -12.42 7.61
C LEU A 100 6.81 -13.35 8.72
N GLU A 101 6.46 -13.04 9.97
CA GLU A 101 6.70 -13.95 11.08
C GLU A 101 5.92 -15.27 10.83
N SER A 102 6.64 -16.39 10.92
CA SER A 102 6.14 -17.74 10.61
C SER A 102 5.32 -18.36 11.74
#